data_AF-A0A178X3R3-F1
#
_entry.id   AF-A0A178X3R3-F1
#
_cell.length_a   1.000
_cell.length_b   1.000
_cell.length_c   1.000
_cell.angle_alpha   90.00
_cell.angle_beta   90.00
_cell.angle_gamma   90.00
#
_symmetry.space_group_name_H-M   'P 1'
#
loop_
_entity.id
_entity.type
_entity.pdbx_description
1 polymer ?
#
loop_
_entity_poly.entity_id
_entity_poly.type
_entity_poly.pdbx_seq_one_letter_code
_entity_poly.pdbx_strand_id
1 'polypeptide(L)'
;MCMLTYLPAGVQPDAAALANGAELNPHGHGYAVVTAQGIIVGKSFDFAESLETFTRLRQEHSGGPALFHSRFRTHGKTSEANIHPFKVNLNSSTVLAHNGILPASVQPTRRQKKSDTRIFAEDCLGKSISDQFDDDATRFVLERWLGPWNKVVVLTVDPRHSKQSYLFNEKAGIWDEGAWYSNSDFQPPVPVARGAFNGVCIACDSMDSADLRGICVVCGSCVECASLPGCCARWCPRIWALPLCEECELPADECECPANADKTVRLALPTSAPVSAVASSPTRLSRRDNAR
;
A
#
# COMPACT_ATOMS: atom_id res chain seq x y z
N MET A 1 -1.29 -0.49 -1.79
CA MET A 1 -1.38 -0.13 -0.35
C MET A 1 -2.62 -0.83 0.18
N CYS A 2 -2.68 -1.22 1.46
CA CYS A 2 -3.87 -1.91 2.00
C CYS A 2 -5.17 -1.19 1.65
N MET A 3 -6.26 -1.93 1.61
CA MET A 3 -7.60 -1.35 1.53
C MET A 3 -8.27 -1.38 2.90
N LEU A 4 -8.58 -0.21 3.46
CA LEU A 4 -9.38 -0.07 4.67
C LEU A 4 -10.70 0.65 4.34
N THR A 5 -11.81 0.02 4.69
CA THR A 5 -13.17 0.52 4.52
C THR A 5 -13.82 0.68 5.90
N TYR A 6 -14.48 1.81 6.13
CA TYR A 6 -15.31 2.08 7.30
C TYR A 6 -16.77 2.27 6.86
N LEU A 7 -17.67 1.68 7.62
CA LEU A 7 -19.11 1.79 7.42
C LEU A 7 -19.76 2.34 8.70
N PRO A 8 -20.39 3.53 8.64
CA PRO A 8 -21.23 4.02 9.72
C PRO A 8 -22.42 3.09 10.02
N ALA A 9 -23.12 3.39 11.12
CA ALA A 9 -24.41 2.77 11.42
C ALA A 9 -25.37 2.93 10.23
N GLY A 10 -26.11 1.87 9.90
CA GLY A 10 -27.06 1.81 8.80
C GLY A 10 -26.47 1.55 7.40
N VAL A 11 -25.16 1.76 7.19
CA VAL A 11 -24.52 1.59 5.88
C VAL A 11 -24.12 0.13 5.65
N GLN A 12 -24.53 -0.44 4.51
CA GLN A 12 -24.21 -1.80 4.08
C GLN A 12 -22.95 -1.83 3.18
N PRO A 13 -22.18 -2.92 3.16
CA PRO A 13 -21.05 -3.04 2.25
C PRO A 13 -21.48 -3.14 0.80
N ASP A 14 -20.80 -2.39 -0.05
CA ASP A 14 -20.74 -2.70 -1.47
C ASP A 14 -19.74 -3.85 -1.69
N ALA A 15 -20.27 -5.01 -2.06
CA ALA A 15 -19.48 -6.21 -2.31
C ALA A 15 -18.48 -6.02 -3.47
N ALA A 16 -18.84 -5.26 -4.50
CA ALA A 16 -17.95 -5.00 -5.64
C ALA A 16 -16.78 -4.11 -5.19
N ALA A 17 -17.07 -3.03 -4.45
CA ALA A 17 -16.05 -2.17 -3.87
C ALA A 17 -15.05 -2.93 -2.96
N LEU A 18 -15.55 -3.84 -2.12
CA LEU A 18 -14.70 -4.68 -1.29
C LEU A 18 -13.87 -5.67 -2.12
N ALA A 19 -14.44 -6.22 -3.19
CA ALA A 19 -13.75 -7.14 -4.10
C ALA A 19 -12.61 -6.45 -4.87
N ASN A 20 -12.85 -5.25 -5.41
CA ASN A 20 -11.83 -4.44 -6.07
C ASN A 20 -10.64 -4.19 -5.13
N GLY A 21 -10.94 -3.78 -3.89
CA GLY A 21 -9.94 -3.59 -2.86
C GLY A 21 -9.19 -4.88 -2.52
N ALA A 22 -9.88 -6.03 -2.46
CA ALA A 22 -9.25 -7.31 -2.13
C ALA A 22 -8.34 -7.85 -3.25
N GLU A 23 -8.70 -7.64 -4.52
CA GLU A 23 -7.91 -8.09 -5.69
C GLU A 23 -6.48 -7.55 -5.66
N LEU A 24 -6.32 -6.27 -5.30
CA LEU A 24 -5.02 -5.62 -5.17
C LEU A 24 -4.32 -5.93 -3.82
N ASN A 25 -5.04 -6.52 -2.86
CA ASN A 25 -4.60 -6.69 -1.47
C ASN A 25 -4.88 -8.11 -0.93
N PRO A 26 -4.24 -9.16 -1.50
CA PRO A 26 -4.62 -10.57 -1.26
C PRO A 26 -3.99 -11.20 0.00
N HIS A 27 -3.27 -10.43 0.84
CA HIS A 27 -2.46 -11.00 1.93
C HIS A 27 -3.22 -11.15 3.26
N GLY A 28 -4.55 -11.23 3.18
CA GLY A 28 -5.45 -11.45 4.30
C GLY A 28 -6.50 -10.36 4.47
N HIS A 29 -7.67 -10.78 4.94
CA HIS A 29 -8.88 -9.98 5.05
C HIS A 29 -9.40 -10.07 6.49
N GLY A 30 -9.82 -8.94 7.03
CA GLY A 30 -10.44 -8.96 8.35
C GLY A 30 -11.42 -7.82 8.52
N TYR A 31 -12.32 -8.01 9.48
CA TYR A 31 -13.43 -7.11 9.71
C TYR A 31 -13.70 -6.96 11.20
N ALA A 32 -14.40 -5.88 11.53
CA ALA A 32 -15.02 -5.72 12.83
C ALA A 32 -16.41 -5.09 12.69
N VAL A 33 -17.36 -5.58 13.49
CA VAL A 33 -18.74 -5.07 13.54
C VAL A 33 -19.09 -4.79 15.00
N VAL A 34 -19.48 -3.56 15.29
CA VAL A 34 -20.01 -3.19 16.61
C VAL A 34 -21.44 -3.70 16.73
N THR A 35 -21.72 -4.41 17.82
CA THR A 35 -23.03 -4.96 18.17
C THR A 35 -23.45 -4.48 19.55
N ALA A 36 -24.68 -4.81 19.97
CA ALA A 36 -25.14 -4.50 21.32
C ALA A 36 -24.36 -5.28 22.41
N GLN A 37 -23.71 -6.38 22.07
CA GLN A 37 -22.98 -7.25 23.00
C GLN A 37 -21.46 -7.02 22.99
N GLY A 38 -20.95 -6.24 22.05
CA GLY A 38 -19.52 -5.96 21.93
C GLY A 38 -19.06 -5.77 20.49
N ILE A 39 -17.83 -6.19 20.19
CA ILE A 39 -17.26 -6.12 18.84
C ILE A 39 -17.00 -7.54 18.34
N ILE A 40 -17.67 -7.91 17.25
CA ILE A 40 -17.37 -9.16 16.53
C ILE A 40 -16.19 -8.87 15.61
N VAL A 41 -15.15 -9.71 15.67
CA VAL A 41 -13.96 -9.62 14.82
C VAL A 41 -13.75 -10.93 14.09
N GLY A 42 -13.52 -10.87 12.79
CA GLY A 42 -13.11 -12.02 11.99
C GLY A 42 -11.89 -11.70 11.13
N LYS A 43 -11.10 -12.74 10.85
CA LYS A 43 -9.88 -12.69 10.04
C LYS A 43 -9.78 -13.97 9.24
N SER A 44 -9.52 -13.87 7.94
CA SER A 44 -9.27 -15.03 7.09
C SER A 44 -8.33 -14.64 5.95
N PHE A 45 -7.67 -15.63 5.37
CA PHE A 45 -6.99 -15.46 4.08
C PHE A 45 -7.96 -15.59 2.90
N ASP A 46 -9.13 -16.19 3.13
CA ASP A 46 -10.17 -16.34 2.13
C ASP A 46 -11.04 -15.08 2.08
N PHE A 47 -10.98 -14.38 0.95
CA PHE A 47 -11.78 -13.19 0.71
C PHE A 47 -13.27 -13.52 0.63
N ALA A 48 -13.66 -14.61 -0.04
CA ALA A 48 -15.06 -14.96 -0.24
C ALA A 48 -15.73 -15.30 1.09
N GLU A 49 -15.06 -16.12 1.92
CA GLU A 49 -15.52 -16.42 3.29
C GLU A 49 -15.66 -15.16 4.14
N SER A 50 -14.67 -14.26 4.06
CA SER A 50 -14.66 -13.00 4.80
C SER A 50 -15.80 -12.09 4.37
N LEU A 51 -16.03 -11.94 3.05
CA LEU A 51 -17.06 -11.10 2.48
C LEU A 51 -18.45 -11.62 2.85
N GLU A 52 -18.70 -12.92 2.70
CA GLU A 52 -19.97 -13.55 3.05
C GLU A 52 -20.29 -13.34 4.53
N THR A 53 -19.34 -13.68 5.40
CA THR A 53 -19.53 -13.57 6.86
C THR A 53 -19.73 -12.11 7.28
N PHE A 54 -18.91 -11.20 6.74
CA PHE A 54 -19.01 -9.78 7.05
C PHE A 54 -20.34 -9.18 6.61
N THR A 55 -20.78 -9.48 5.39
CA THR A 55 -22.05 -8.97 4.84
C THR A 55 -23.23 -9.44 5.68
N ARG A 56 -23.26 -10.73 6.05
CA ARG A 56 -24.29 -11.29 6.94
C ARG A 56 -24.30 -10.58 8.30
N LEU A 57 -23.13 -10.46 8.95
CA LEU A 57 -23.04 -9.78 10.26
C LEU A 57 -23.44 -8.30 10.18
N ARG A 58 -23.12 -7.62 9.07
CA ARG A 58 -23.54 -6.23 8.86
C ARG A 58 -25.06 -6.10 8.76
N GLN A 59 -25.72 -7.03 8.08
CA GLN A 59 -27.18 -7.06 7.99
C GLN A 59 -27.82 -7.30 9.37
N GLU A 60 -27.31 -8.29 10.12
CA GLU A 60 -27.79 -8.64 11.47
C GLU A 60 -27.58 -7.50 12.50
N HIS A 61 -26.48 -6.73 12.34
CA HIS A 61 -26.06 -5.71 13.31
C HIS A 61 -25.95 -4.32 12.70
N SER A 62 -26.91 -3.93 11.86
CA SER A 62 -26.91 -2.66 11.12
C SER A 62 -26.81 -1.40 12.01
N GLY A 63 -27.21 -1.48 13.28
CA GLY A 63 -27.20 -0.34 14.21
C GLY A 63 -25.82 0.15 14.66
N GLY A 64 -24.78 -0.68 14.62
CA GLY A 64 -23.41 -0.29 15.00
C GLY A 64 -22.52 0.00 13.79
N PRO A 65 -21.41 0.77 13.95
CA PRO A 65 -20.41 0.94 12.91
C PRO A 65 -19.60 -0.33 12.67
N ALA A 66 -18.96 -0.41 11.49
CA ALA A 66 -18.15 -1.53 11.08
C ALA A 66 -16.90 -1.09 10.28
N LEU A 67 -15.94 -2.00 10.13
CA LEU A 67 -14.82 -1.84 9.20
C LEU A 67 -14.50 -3.16 8.51
N PHE A 68 -13.91 -3.05 7.33
CA PHE A 68 -13.32 -4.16 6.56
C PHE A 68 -11.93 -3.76 6.09
N HIS A 69 -10.98 -4.68 6.13
CA HIS A 69 -9.61 -4.42 5.74
C HIS A 69 -9.03 -5.57 4.91
N SER A 70 -8.57 -5.26 3.69
CA SER A 70 -7.77 -6.15 2.86
C SER A 70 -6.30 -5.74 2.91
N ARG A 71 -5.42 -6.66 3.28
CA ARG A 71 -4.02 -6.38 3.57
C ARG A 71 -3.13 -6.52 2.33
N PHE A 72 -2.27 -5.55 2.12
CA PHE A 72 -1.09 -5.68 1.27
C PHE A 72 0.18 -5.65 2.11
N ARG A 73 0.96 -6.72 2.05
CA ARG A 73 2.10 -6.93 2.95
C ARG A 73 3.27 -6.04 2.52
N THR A 74 3.55 -4.99 3.30
CA THR A 74 4.79 -4.22 3.22
C THR A 74 5.83 -4.70 4.25
N HIS A 75 5.37 -5.10 5.45
CA HIS A 75 6.21 -5.61 6.55
C HIS A 75 5.46 -6.68 7.37
N GLY A 76 6.22 -7.52 8.09
CA GLY A 76 5.70 -8.59 8.95
C GLY A 76 5.29 -9.85 8.16
N LYS A 77 5.28 -11.01 8.82
CA LYS A 77 4.95 -12.30 8.16
C LYS A 77 3.50 -12.31 7.65
N THR A 78 3.26 -13.08 6.59
CA THR A 78 1.90 -13.50 6.21
C THR A 78 1.42 -14.49 7.26
N SER A 79 0.62 -14.02 8.19
CA SER A 79 -0.03 -14.82 9.23
C SER A 79 -1.33 -14.14 9.62
N GLU A 80 -2.32 -14.93 10.01
CA GLU A 80 -3.61 -14.42 10.48
C GLU A 80 -3.42 -13.43 11.65
N ALA A 81 -2.40 -13.66 12.48
CA ALA A 81 -2.00 -12.80 13.58
C ALA A 81 -1.49 -11.40 13.16
N ASN A 82 -1.32 -11.14 11.86
CA ASN A 82 -0.96 -9.84 11.28
C ASN A 82 -2.05 -9.29 10.35
N ILE A 83 -3.23 -9.92 10.29
CA ILE A 83 -4.40 -9.39 9.59
C ILE A 83 -5.09 -8.38 10.53
N HIS A 84 -5.38 -7.19 10.03
CA HIS A 84 -6.18 -6.18 10.74
C HIS A 84 -7.65 -6.63 10.86
N PRO A 85 -8.41 -6.18 11.85
CA PRO A 85 -8.03 -5.22 12.89
C PRO A 85 -7.30 -5.85 14.08
N PHE A 86 -6.58 -5.04 14.85
CA PHE A 86 -5.90 -5.45 16.08
C PHE A 86 -6.66 -4.94 17.31
N LYS A 87 -6.75 -5.76 18.35
CA LYS A 87 -7.27 -5.32 19.65
C LYS A 87 -6.31 -4.30 20.26
N VAL A 88 -6.84 -3.23 20.83
CA VAL A 88 -6.08 -2.23 21.57
C VAL A 88 -6.03 -2.67 23.02
N ASN A 89 -4.82 -2.95 23.54
CA ASN A 89 -4.63 -3.74 24.74
C ASN A 89 -5.23 -5.16 24.67
N LEU A 90 -4.98 -5.96 25.70
CA LEU A 90 -5.64 -7.26 25.90
C LEU A 90 -7.16 -7.15 26.16
N ASN A 91 -7.71 -5.94 26.22
CA ASN A 91 -9.14 -5.70 26.42
C ASN A 91 -9.87 -5.75 25.07
N SER A 92 -10.94 -6.54 25.00
CA SER A 92 -11.71 -6.76 23.76
C SER A 92 -12.65 -5.61 23.38
N SER A 93 -12.65 -4.50 24.11
CA SER A 93 -13.59 -3.39 23.91
C SER A 93 -13.20 -2.42 22.80
N THR A 94 -11.96 -2.47 22.32
CA THR A 94 -11.45 -1.55 21.29
C THR A 94 -10.61 -2.28 20.26
N VAL A 95 -10.83 -1.99 18.99
CA VAL A 95 -10.05 -2.51 17.87
C VAL A 95 -9.62 -1.41 16.92
N LEU A 96 -8.50 -1.63 16.23
CA LEU A 96 -7.88 -0.67 15.33
C LEU A 96 -7.51 -1.33 14.00
N ALA A 97 -7.84 -0.66 12.90
CA ALA A 97 -7.31 -0.95 11.57
C ALA A 97 -6.56 0.27 11.01
N HIS A 98 -5.58 0.04 10.14
CA HIS A 98 -4.70 1.09 9.63
C HIS A 98 -4.31 0.82 8.18
N ASN A 99 -4.31 1.88 7.37
CA ASN A 99 -3.71 1.88 6.05
C ASN A 99 -2.56 2.90 6.01
N GLY A 100 -1.36 2.41 5.68
CA GLY A 100 -0.14 3.19 5.53
C GLY A 100 1.07 2.46 6.10
N ILE A 101 2.07 3.24 6.53
CA ILE A 101 3.27 2.77 7.22
C ILE A 101 3.48 3.71 8.40
N LEU A 102 3.38 3.18 9.62
CA LEU A 102 3.46 3.98 10.84
C LEU A 102 4.88 4.53 11.08
N PRO A 103 5.05 5.55 11.94
CA PRO A 103 6.36 6.12 12.23
C PRO A 103 7.39 5.09 12.72
N ALA A 104 8.68 5.38 12.49
CA ALA A 104 9.80 4.50 12.83
C ALA A 104 9.81 4.01 14.29
N SER A 105 9.22 4.78 15.21
CA SER A 105 9.12 4.44 16.63
C SER A 105 8.31 3.17 16.92
N VAL A 106 7.45 2.73 15.99
CA VAL A 106 6.65 1.50 16.12
C VAL A 106 6.94 0.49 15.02
N GLN A 107 7.94 0.72 14.19
CA GLN A 107 8.33 -0.23 13.15
C GLN A 107 9.01 -1.47 13.79
N PRO A 108 8.68 -2.69 13.34
CA PRO A 108 9.26 -3.89 13.87
C PRO A 108 10.76 -3.99 13.54
N THR A 109 11.55 -4.44 14.51
CA THR A 109 12.93 -4.88 14.26
C THR A 109 12.94 -6.16 13.41
N ARG A 110 14.06 -6.48 12.76
CA ARG A 110 14.20 -7.68 11.90
C ARG A 110 13.86 -9.02 12.59
N ARG A 111 13.87 -9.06 13.93
CA ARG A 111 13.56 -10.26 14.73
C ARG A 111 12.08 -10.32 15.16
N GLN A 112 11.35 -9.21 15.08
CA GLN A 112 9.95 -9.15 15.49
C GLN A 112 9.03 -9.65 14.36
N LYS A 113 8.03 -10.46 14.73
CA LYS A 113 7.05 -11.02 13.79
C LYS A 113 5.79 -10.15 13.63
N LYS A 114 5.60 -9.18 14.54
CA LYS A 114 4.45 -8.26 14.56
C LYS A 114 4.57 -7.23 13.43
N SER A 115 3.45 -6.78 12.88
CA SER A 115 3.41 -5.55 12.06
C SER A 115 3.60 -4.30 12.93
N ASP A 116 3.93 -3.18 12.29
CA ASP A 116 3.97 -1.85 12.91
C ASP A 116 2.64 -1.47 13.56
N THR A 117 1.51 -1.72 12.87
CA THR A 117 0.18 -1.49 13.42
C THR A 117 -0.07 -2.32 14.67
N ARG A 118 0.36 -3.59 14.67
CA ARG A 118 0.16 -4.47 15.82
C ARG A 118 0.98 -4.01 17.03
N ILE A 119 2.22 -3.56 16.80
CA ILE A 119 3.04 -2.94 17.85
C ILE A 119 2.33 -1.69 18.38
N PHE A 120 1.85 -0.82 17.51
CA PHE A 120 1.13 0.38 17.92
C PHE A 120 -0.12 0.06 18.77
N ALA A 121 -0.95 -0.89 18.33
CA ALA A 121 -2.19 -1.27 19.02
C ALA A 121 -1.94 -1.93 20.39
N GLU A 122 -1.00 -2.87 20.45
CA GLU A 122 -0.73 -3.66 21.67
C GLU A 122 0.19 -2.92 22.66
N ASP A 123 1.24 -2.26 22.16
CA ASP A 123 2.36 -1.83 22.98
C ASP A 123 2.36 -0.31 23.27
N CYS A 124 1.69 0.50 22.45
CA CYS A 124 1.70 1.97 22.56
C CYS A 124 0.33 2.56 22.93
N LEU A 125 -0.66 2.43 22.03
CA LEU A 125 -1.96 3.08 22.16
C LEU A 125 -2.65 2.71 23.47
N GLY A 126 -2.53 1.44 23.83
CA GLY A 126 -3.14 0.89 25.00
C GLY A 126 -2.51 1.27 26.35
N LYS A 127 -1.30 1.82 26.38
CA LYS A 127 -0.64 2.22 27.63
C LYS A 127 -0.78 3.71 27.96
N SER A 128 -1.20 4.56 27.01
CA SER A 128 -1.07 6.01 27.20
C SER A 128 -2.15 6.88 26.56
N ILE A 129 -2.93 6.41 25.59
CA ILE A 129 -3.79 7.30 24.76
C ILE A 129 -5.23 6.77 24.61
N SER A 130 -5.49 5.51 24.97
CA SER A 130 -6.76 4.83 24.65
C SER A 130 -8.02 5.48 25.23
N ASP A 131 -7.93 6.38 26.21
CA ASP A 131 -9.09 6.82 26.98
C ASP A 131 -9.64 8.19 26.52
N GLN A 132 -9.05 8.82 25.51
CA GLN A 132 -9.32 10.23 25.18
C GLN A 132 -9.49 10.51 23.67
N PHE A 133 -9.99 9.56 22.89
CA PHE A 133 -10.22 9.79 21.44
C PHE A 133 -11.26 10.88 21.11
N ASP A 134 -12.08 11.27 22.09
CA ASP A 134 -13.03 12.38 22.00
C ASP A 134 -12.40 13.77 22.17
N ASP A 135 -11.21 13.85 22.76
CA ASP A 135 -10.52 15.11 23.02
C ASP A 135 -9.79 15.62 21.78
N ASP A 136 -10.13 16.81 21.29
CA ASP A 136 -9.56 17.39 20.07
C ASP A 136 -8.04 17.58 20.15
N ALA A 137 -7.50 17.88 21.33
CA ALA A 137 -6.05 17.98 21.54
C ALA A 137 -5.36 16.62 21.37
N THR A 138 -5.91 15.57 21.97
CA THR A 138 -5.46 14.18 21.81
C THR A 138 -5.53 13.76 20.35
N ARG A 139 -6.65 14.05 19.67
CA ARG A 139 -6.81 13.76 18.24
C ARG A 139 -5.74 14.46 17.41
N PHE A 140 -5.51 15.75 17.64
CA PHE A 140 -4.49 16.53 16.93
C PHE A 140 -3.08 15.98 17.13
N VAL A 141 -2.70 15.65 18.37
CA VAL A 141 -1.39 15.07 18.67
C VAL A 141 -1.23 13.72 17.98
N LEU A 142 -2.27 12.87 17.99
CA LEU A 142 -2.23 11.57 17.35
C LEU A 142 -2.13 11.68 15.82
N GLU A 143 -2.93 12.53 15.18
CA GLU A 143 -2.85 12.76 13.73
C GLU A 143 -1.50 13.34 13.30
N ARG A 144 -0.93 14.25 14.12
CA ARG A 144 0.41 14.79 13.89
C ARG A 144 1.48 13.70 13.98
N TRP A 145 1.38 12.79 14.95
CA TRP A 145 2.30 11.67 15.09
C TRP A 145 2.14 10.67 13.94
N LEU A 146 0.90 10.34 13.56
CA LEU A 146 0.60 9.47 12.41
C LEU A 146 1.18 10.04 11.11
N GLY A 147 1.14 11.37 10.95
CA GLY A 147 1.47 12.03 9.69
C GLY A 147 0.35 11.87 8.66
N PRO A 148 0.36 12.68 7.58
CA PRO A 148 -0.80 12.86 6.71
C PRO A 148 -1.17 11.63 5.86
N TRP A 149 -0.25 10.68 5.70
CA TRP A 149 -0.41 9.52 4.81
C TRP A 149 -0.99 8.29 5.49
N ASN A 150 -1.10 8.30 6.82
CA ASN A 150 -1.55 7.15 7.61
C ASN A 150 -3.00 7.33 8.03
N LYS A 151 -3.90 6.46 7.58
CA LYS A 151 -5.31 6.52 8.02
C LYS A 151 -5.61 5.39 8.98
N VAL A 152 -6.30 5.73 10.06
CA VAL A 152 -6.62 4.79 11.13
C VAL A 152 -8.11 4.83 11.40
N VAL A 153 -8.72 3.66 11.51
CA VAL A 153 -10.10 3.50 11.99
C VAL A 153 -10.03 2.76 13.31
N VAL A 154 -10.61 3.34 14.35
CA VAL A 154 -10.79 2.72 15.67
C VAL A 154 -12.27 2.47 15.87
N LEU A 155 -12.64 1.26 16.29
CA LEU A 155 -13.98 0.93 16.79
C LEU A 155 -13.88 0.60 18.27
N THR A 156 -14.84 1.08 19.06
CA THR A 156 -14.86 0.86 20.50
C THR A 156 -16.28 0.73 21.04
N VAL A 157 -16.41 -0.08 22.08
CA VAL A 157 -17.60 -0.18 22.95
C VAL A 157 -17.26 0.18 24.40
N ASP A 158 -16.09 0.78 24.62
CA ASP A 158 -15.70 1.25 25.94
C ASP A 158 -16.58 2.44 26.34
N PRO A 159 -17.30 2.39 27.48
CA PRO A 159 -18.24 3.43 27.89
C PRO A 159 -17.57 4.77 28.22
N ARG A 160 -16.23 4.81 28.30
CA ARG A 160 -15.48 6.06 28.48
C ARG A 160 -15.48 6.94 27.22
N HIS A 161 -15.84 6.36 26.07
CA HIS A 161 -15.93 7.04 24.79
C HIS A 161 -17.36 7.45 24.44
N SER A 162 -17.51 8.67 23.95
CA SER A 162 -18.83 9.19 23.53
C SER A 162 -19.30 8.61 22.18
N LYS A 163 -18.36 8.10 21.37
CA LYS A 163 -18.61 7.53 20.04
C LYS A 163 -18.09 6.09 19.98
N GLN A 164 -18.72 5.29 19.14
CA GLN A 164 -18.30 3.91 18.89
C GLN A 164 -17.23 3.78 17.79
N SER A 165 -16.88 4.88 17.13
CA SER A 165 -15.91 4.89 16.04
C SER A 165 -15.17 6.22 15.92
N TYR A 166 -13.88 6.15 15.61
CA TYR A 166 -13.01 7.29 15.40
C TYR A 166 -12.14 7.07 14.16
N LEU A 167 -12.17 8.03 13.23
CA LEU A 167 -11.32 8.04 12.05
C LEU A 167 -10.23 9.09 12.26
N PHE A 168 -8.97 8.74 11.99
CA PHE A 168 -7.84 9.65 12.04
C PHE A 168 -7.26 9.81 10.64
N ASN A 169 -6.96 11.06 10.27
CA ASN A 169 -6.68 11.49 8.91
C ASN A 169 -7.82 11.14 7.94
N GLU A 170 -9.07 11.28 8.39
CA GLU A 170 -10.28 10.99 7.62
C GLU A 170 -10.30 11.70 6.25
N LYS A 171 -9.84 12.95 6.22
CA LYS A 171 -9.76 13.79 5.01
C LYS A 171 -8.83 13.25 3.93
N ALA A 172 -7.96 12.29 4.27
CA ALA A 172 -7.08 11.61 3.32
C ALA A 172 -7.69 10.34 2.72
N GLY A 173 -8.92 9.98 3.11
CA GLY A 173 -9.74 8.97 2.46
C GLY A 173 -10.85 9.58 1.61
N ILE A 174 -11.76 8.72 1.14
CA ILE A 174 -12.80 9.03 0.18
C ILE A 174 -14.12 8.55 0.75
N TRP A 175 -15.10 9.44 0.89
CA TRP A 175 -16.48 9.07 1.17
C TRP A 175 -17.21 8.81 -0.14
N ASP A 176 -17.81 7.63 -0.29
CA ASP A 176 -18.61 7.25 -1.44
C ASP A 176 -19.79 6.38 -0.98
N GLU A 177 -20.99 6.69 -1.45
CA GLU A 177 -22.26 6.04 -1.06
C GLU A 177 -22.47 5.82 0.46
N GLY A 178 -21.92 6.72 1.28
CA GLY A 178 -22.03 6.65 2.74
C GLY A 178 -21.01 5.74 3.43
N ALA A 179 -20.18 5.02 2.68
CA ALA A 179 -19.00 4.33 3.20
C ALA A 179 -17.76 5.22 3.05
N TRP A 180 -16.77 5.01 3.93
CA TRP A 180 -15.46 5.66 3.82
C TRP A 180 -14.40 4.66 3.39
N TYR A 181 -13.57 5.05 2.44
CA TYR A 181 -12.55 4.24 1.82
C TYR A 181 -11.18 4.92 1.98
N SER A 182 -10.17 4.17 2.41
CA SER A 182 -8.85 4.74 2.71
C SER A 182 -8.01 5.14 1.50
N ASN A 183 -8.36 4.68 0.30
CA ASN A 183 -7.77 5.05 -0.99
C ASN A 183 -8.77 4.71 -2.11
N SER A 184 -8.38 4.88 -3.38
CA SER A 184 -9.24 4.65 -4.55
C SER A 184 -9.33 3.18 -5.00
N ASP A 185 -8.71 2.22 -4.30
CA ASP A 185 -8.65 0.81 -4.72
C ASP A 185 -10.04 0.13 -4.66
N PHE A 186 -11.06 0.78 -4.07
CA PHE A 186 -12.45 0.32 -4.11
C PHE A 186 -13.12 0.53 -5.47
N GLN A 187 -12.62 1.45 -6.27
CA GLN A 187 -13.20 1.76 -7.56
C GLN A 187 -12.95 0.59 -8.51
N PRO A 188 -13.85 0.35 -9.48
CA PRO A 188 -13.61 -0.65 -10.50
C PRO A 188 -12.26 -0.37 -11.18
N PRO A 189 -11.46 -1.41 -11.45
CA PRO A 189 -10.22 -1.21 -12.18
C PRO A 189 -10.55 -0.53 -13.50
N VAL A 190 -10.07 0.71 -13.67
CA VAL A 190 -10.20 1.41 -14.95
C VAL A 190 -9.53 0.52 -15.98
N PRO A 191 -10.21 0.08 -17.05
CA PRO A 191 -9.57 -0.71 -18.09
C PRO A 191 -8.43 0.12 -18.64
N VAL A 192 -7.21 -0.20 -18.21
CA VAL A 192 -6.01 0.45 -18.72
C VAL A 192 -5.87 -0.08 -20.14
N ALA A 193 -6.45 0.64 -21.10
CA ALA A 193 -5.98 0.56 -22.47
C ALA A 193 -4.46 0.72 -22.36
N ARG A 194 -3.70 -0.30 -22.77
CA ARG A 194 -2.24 -0.28 -22.64
C ARG A 194 -1.72 1.04 -23.22
N GLY A 195 -1.20 1.89 -22.36
CA GLY A 195 -0.62 3.18 -22.73
C GLY A 195 -1.52 4.38 -22.46
N ALA A 196 -1.12 5.14 -21.44
CA ALA A 196 -1.55 6.50 -21.10
C ALA A 196 -2.98 6.69 -20.57
N PHE A 197 -3.11 7.42 -19.46
CA PHE A 197 -4.32 8.19 -19.19
C PHE A 197 -4.47 9.23 -20.32
N ASN A 198 -5.28 8.93 -21.33
CA ASN A 198 -5.63 9.83 -22.46
C ASN A 198 -4.43 10.54 -23.15
N GLY A 199 -3.27 9.88 -23.24
CA GLY A 199 -2.07 10.46 -23.83
C GLY A 199 -1.35 11.50 -22.95
N VAL A 200 -1.89 11.92 -21.80
CA VAL A 200 -1.34 13.06 -21.04
C VAL A 200 -0.40 12.61 -19.92
N CYS A 201 0.79 13.20 -19.87
CA CYS A 201 1.75 12.96 -18.78
C CYS A 201 1.29 13.63 -17.49
N ILE A 202 1.01 12.84 -16.45
CA ILE A 202 0.54 13.29 -15.14
C ILE A 202 1.53 14.25 -14.43
N ALA A 203 2.82 14.22 -14.81
CA ALA A 203 3.86 15.05 -14.20
C ALA A 203 4.03 16.44 -14.85
N CYS A 204 3.70 16.57 -16.14
CA CYS A 204 3.99 17.80 -16.91
C CYS A 204 2.89 18.19 -17.90
N ASP A 205 1.74 17.52 -17.85
CA ASP A 205 0.56 17.69 -18.71
C ASP A 205 0.83 17.61 -20.22
N SER A 206 1.97 17.05 -20.64
CA SER A 206 2.32 16.90 -22.04
C SER A 206 1.60 15.72 -22.67
N MET A 207 0.88 15.97 -23.77
CA MET A 207 0.10 14.99 -24.53
C MET A 207 0.99 14.13 -25.45
N ASP A 208 0.63 12.85 -25.62
CA ASP A 208 1.27 11.77 -26.39
C ASP A 208 2.80 11.70 -26.26
N SER A 209 3.28 11.96 -25.05
CA SER A 209 4.70 12.17 -24.80
C SER A 209 5.42 10.93 -24.27
N ALA A 210 4.84 9.72 -24.28
CA ALA A 210 5.49 8.53 -23.71
C ALA A 210 6.27 7.72 -24.76
N ASP A 211 7.49 7.26 -24.46
CA ASP A 211 8.20 6.29 -25.29
C ASP A 211 7.67 4.85 -25.09
N LEU A 212 8.19 3.88 -25.86
CA LEU A 212 7.82 2.46 -25.74
C LEU A 212 8.15 1.85 -24.36
N ARG A 213 8.96 2.54 -23.56
CA ARG A 213 9.27 2.17 -22.17
C ARG A 213 8.36 2.90 -21.20
N GLY A 214 7.34 3.62 -21.67
CA GLY A 214 6.40 4.41 -20.88
C GLY A 214 7.05 5.48 -20.01
N ILE A 215 8.10 6.10 -20.53
CA ILE A 215 8.74 7.29 -19.95
C ILE A 215 8.35 8.49 -20.79
N CYS A 216 7.96 9.59 -20.15
CA CYS A 216 7.68 10.85 -20.82
C CYS A 216 8.96 11.38 -21.50
N VAL A 217 8.95 11.56 -22.81
CA VAL A 217 10.05 12.12 -23.62
C VAL A 217 10.21 13.62 -23.44
N VAL A 218 9.25 14.30 -22.81
CA VAL A 218 9.31 15.75 -22.52
C VAL A 218 9.98 16.02 -21.18
N CYS A 219 9.48 15.44 -20.09
CA CYS A 219 9.99 15.70 -18.74
C CYS A 219 10.81 14.55 -18.12
N GLY A 220 10.82 13.38 -18.75
CA GLY A 220 11.51 12.19 -18.24
C GLY A 220 10.70 11.39 -17.21
N SER A 221 9.53 11.84 -16.76
CA SER A 221 8.78 11.12 -15.73
C SER A 221 8.12 9.83 -16.24
N CYS A 222 8.05 8.81 -15.38
CA CYS A 222 7.25 7.60 -15.61
C CYS A 222 5.76 7.97 -15.73
N VAL A 223 5.09 7.52 -16.79
CA VAL A 223 3.68 7.88 -17.03
C VAL A 223 2.68 7.19 -16.10
N GLU A 224 3.14 6.19 -15.34
CA GLU A 224 2.31 5.47 -14.36
C GLU A 224 2.41 6.07 -12.95
N CYS A 225 3.59 6.56 -12.55
CA CYS A 225 3.84 7.02 -11.17
C CYS A 225 4.40 8.45 -11.05
N ALA A 226 4.56 9.16 -12.16
CA ALA A 226 5.07 10.54 -12.25
C ALA A 226 6.52 10.77 -11.75
N SER A 227 7.22 9.74 -11.28
CA SER A 227 8.61 9.82 -10.82
C SER A 227 9.63 10.01 -11.96
N LEU A 228 10.71 10.76 -11.71
CA LEU A 228 11.81 11.01 -12.66
C LEU A 228 12.58 9.72 -13.03
N PRO A 229 13.30 9.69 -14.18
CA PRO A 229 14.13 8.54 -14.55
C PRO A 229 15.23 8.34 -13.50
N GLY A 230 15.35 7.13 -12.96
CA GLY A 230 16.27 6.81 -11.87
C GLY A 230 15.66 6.90 -10.47
N CYS A 231 14.44 7.45 -10.33
CA CYS A 231 13.66 7.36 -9.09
C CYS A 231 12.86 6.05 -8.97
N CYS A 232 12.93 5.16 -9.96
CA CYS A 232 12.44 3.78 -9.86
C CYS A 232 13.31 3.01 -8.85
N ALA A 233 13.08 3.25 -7.57
CA ALA A 233 13.61 2.41 -6.51
C ALA A 233 13.04 0.99 -6.61
N ARG A 234 13.65 0.08 -5.85
CA ARG A 234 13.34 -1.36 -5.62
C ARG A 234 11.85 -1.75 -5.50
N TRP A 235 10.94 -0.77 -5.40
CA TRP A 235 9.51 -0.91 -5.17
C TRP A 235 8.65 -0.52 -6.39
N CYS A 236 9.27 -0.31 -7.56
CA CYS A 236 8.56 0.02 -8.80
C CYS A 236 7.76 -1.20 -9.32
N PRO A 237 6.44 -1.09 -9.52
CA PRO A 237 5.59 -2.20 -10.01
C PRO A 237 6.03 -2.78 -11.36
N ARG A 238 6.72 -1.99 -12.21
CA ARG A 238 7.28 -2.46 -13.48
C ARG A 238 8.45 -3.42 -13.35
N ILE A 239 9.19 -3.39 -12.23
CA ILE A 239 10.36 -4.24 -12.00
C ILE A 239 9.96 -5.61 -11.43
N TRP A 240 8.83 -5.67 -10.71
CA TRP A 240 8.36 -6.88 -9.99
C TRP A 240 7.69 -7.93 -10.88
N ALA A 241 7.73 -7.78 -12.19
CA ALA A 241 7.27 -8.79 -13.15
C ALA A 241 8.28 -9.93 -13.39
N LEU A 242 9.35 -10.04 -12.58
CA LEU A 242 10.33 -11.13 -12.66
C LEU A 242 9.97 -12.29 -11.70
N PRO A 243 10.26 -13.55 -12.09
CA PRO A 243 9.91 -14.73 -11.30
C PRO A 243 10.67 -14.75 -9.96
N LEU A 244 9.93 -15.06 -8.90
CA LEU A 244 10.44 -15.20 -7.53
C LEU A 244 11.05 -16.60 -7.32
N CYS A 245 12.00 -16.72 -6.39
CA CYS A 245 12.55 -18.02 -5.98
C CYS A 245 11.46 -18.90 -5.35
N GLU A 246 11.29 -20.15 -5.78
CA GLU A 246 10.25 -21.04 -5.22
C GLU A 246 10.50 -21.45 -3.75
N GLU A 247 11.73 -21.32 -3.25
CA GLU A 247 12.07 -21.67 -1.86
C GLU A 247 11.98 -20.49 -0.89
N CYS A 248 12.37 -19.29 -1.32
CA CYS A 248 12.43 -18.11 -0.44
C CYS A 248 11.65 -16.89 -0.95
N GLU A 249 11.05 -17.01 -2.13
CA GLU A 249 10.19 -16.01 -2.77
C GLU A 249 10.81 -14.61 -2.91
N LEU A 250 12.15 -14.54 -2.88
CA LEU A 250 12.91 -13.33 -3.19
C LEU A 250 13.14 -13.21 -4.71
N PRO A 251 13.27 -11.97 -5.23
CA PRO A 251 13.79 -11.74 -6.58
C PRO A 251 15.12 -12.46 -6.81
N ALA A 252 15.35 -12.94 -8.04
CA ALA A 252 16.49 -13.81 -8.36
C ALA A 252 17.87 -13.18 -8.08
N ASP A 253 17.96 -11.85 -8.15
CA ASP A 253 19.17 -11.06 -7.85
C ASP A 253 19.42 -10.84 -6.34
N GLU A 254 18.45 -11.22 -5.49
CA GLU A 254 18.52 -11.14 -4.04
C GLU A 254 18.45 -12.52 -3.36
N CYS A 255 18.39 -13.58 -4.16
CA CYS A 255 18.24 -14.95 -3.69
C CYS A 255 19.61 -15.58 -3.37
N GLU A 256 19.84 -15.90 -2.10
CA GLU A 256 21.01 -16.67 -1.63
C GLU A 256 20.71 -18.17 -1.41
N CYS A 257 19.55 -18.66 -1.87
CA CYS A 257 19.22 -20.09 -1.74
C CYS A 257 20.19 -20.94 -2.58
N PRO A 258 20.68 -22.08 -2.04
CA PRO A 258 21.65 -22.91 -2.74
C PRO A 258 21.14 -23.44 -4.09
N ALA A 259 19.82 -23.57 -4.28
CA ALA A 259 19.20 -23.98 -5.55
C ALA A 259 19.28 -22.93 -6.69
N ASN A 260 19.65 -21.68 -6.39
CA ASN A 260 19.70 -20.58 -7.37
C ASN A 260 21.12 -20.24 -7.88
N ALA A 261 22.16 -20.86 -7.32
CA ALA A 261 23.55 -20.63 -7.72
C ALA A 261 23.84 -21.04 -9.19
N ASP A 262 23.04 -21.94 -9.76
CA ASP A 262 23.21 -22.46 -11.13
C ASP A 262 22.38 -21.70 -12.20
N LYS A 263 21.44 -20.83 -11.80
CA LYS A 263 20.53 -20.13 -12.73
C LYS A 263 21.00 -18.72 -13.12
N THR A 264 22.03 -18.19 -12.45
CA THR A 264 22.63 -16.87 -12.72
C THR A 264 23.39 -16.76 -14.04
N VAL A 265 23.61 -17.87 -14.76
CA VAL A 265 24.37 -17.89 -16.03
C VAL A 265 23.54 -17.50 -17.27
N ARG A 266 22.21 -17.37 -17.20
CA ARG A 266 21.36 -17.15 -18.40
C ARG A 266 20.74 -15.77 -18.60
N LEU A 267 21.04 -14.77 -17.77
CA LEU A 267 20.58 -13.39 -17.96
C LEU A 267 21.73 -12.40 -17.89
N ALA A 268 22.81 -12.67 -18.64
CA ALA A 268 23.72 -11.59 -19.02
C ALA A 268 22.97 -10.69 -20.02
N LEU A 269 22.45 -9.56 -19.55
CA LEU A 269 22.08 -8.44 -20.41
C LEU A 269 23.31 -8.06 -21.26
N PRO A 270 23.14 -7.71 -22.55
CA PRO A 270 24.27 -7.30 -23.38
C PRO A 270 24.91 -6.07 -22.75
N THR A 271 26.17 -6.20 -22.36
CA THR A 271 26.99 -5.07 -21.90
C THR A 271 27.02 -4.05 -23.03
N SER A 272 26.64 -2.81 -22.72
CA SER A 272 26.77 -1.68 -23.63
C SER A 272 28.23 -1.58 -24.07
N ALA A 273 28.49 -1.81 -25.36
CA ALA A 273 29.76 -1.51 -25.97
C ALA A 273 30.11 -0.03 -25.74
N PRO A 274 31.36 0.31 -25.38
CA PRO A 274 31.75 1.70 -25.25
C PRO A 274 31.64 2.39 -26.60
N VAL A 275 30.95 3.52 -26.62
CA VAL A 275 30.91 4.45 -27.76
C VAL A 275 32.35 4.85 -28.06
N SER A 276 32.91 4.30 -29.14
CA SER A 276 34.22 4.69 -29.63
C SER A 276 34.17 6.15 -30.07
N ALA A 277 35.04 6.97 -29.49
CA ALA A 277 35.26 8.34 -29.91
C ALA A 277 35.52 8.38 -31.42
N VAL A 278 34.71 9.16 -32.13
CA VAL A 278 34.95 9.49 -33.54
C VAL A 278 36.21 10.35 -33.58
N ALA A 279 37.34 9.72 -33.91
CA ALA A 279 38.57 10.41 -34.24
C ALA A 279 38.37 11.16 -35.56
N SER A 280 38.35 12.49 -35.47
CA SER A 280 38.49 13.40 -36.60
C SER A 280 39.76 13.06 -37.40
N SER A 281 39.57 12.67 -38.65
CA SER A 281 40.66 12.46 -39.62
C SER A 281 41.39 13.77 -39.91
N PRO A 282 42.73 13.85 -39.81
CA PRO A 282 43.48 14.96 -40.37
C PRO A 282 43.75 14.70 -41.85
N THR A 283 43.16 15.54 -42.69
CA THR A 283 43.48 15.68 -44.10
C THR A 283 44.98 15.99 -44.26
N ARG A 284 45.73 15.09 -44.90
CA ARG A 284 47.09 15.36 -45.38
C ARG A 284 47.04 16.43 -46.46
N LEU A 285 47.35 17.67 -46.10
CA LEU A 285 47.85 18.67 -47.03
C LEU A 285 49.36 18.46 -47.19
N SER A 286 49.74 18.00 -48.38
CA SER A 286 51.14 17.99 -48.82
C SER A 286 51.66 19.43 -48.90
N ARG A 287 52.76 19.68 -48.19
CA ARG A 287 53.56 20.89 -48.37
C ARG A 287 54.15 20.87 -49.77
N ARG A 288 53.89 21.94 -50.53
CA ARG A 288 54.74 22.37 -51.64
C ARG A 288 55.93 23.08 -51.03
N ASP A 289 57.11 22.62 -51.40
CA ASP A 289 58.38 23.30 -51.18
C ASP A 289 58.42 24.59 -52.00
N ASN A 290 58.81 25.68 -51.34
CA ASN A 290 59.28 26.90 -52.00
C ASN A 290 60.78 26.74 -52.26
N ALA A 291 61.17 26.80 -53.54
CA ALA A 291 62.54 27.09 -53.94
C ALA A 291 62.53 28.03 -55.15
N ARG A 292 62.90 29.29 -54.88
CA ARG A 292 63.30 30.39 -55.78
C ARG A 292 62.24 31.03 -56.67
#